data_AF-A0A2K1KJ02-F1
#
_entry.id   AF-A0A2K1KJ02-F1
#
_cell.length_a   1.000
_cell.length_b   1.000
_cell.length_c   1.000
_cell.angle_alpha   90.00
_cell.angle_beta   90.00
_cell.angle_gamma   90.00
#
_symmetry.space_group_name_H-M   'P 1'
#
loop_
_entity.id
_entity.type
_entity.pdbx_description
1 polymer ?
#
loop_
_entity_poly.entity_id
_entity_poly.type
_entity_poly.pdbx_seq_one_letter_code
_entity_poly.pdbx_strand_id
1 'polypeptide(L)'
;MAEVKRLVLLSLAAFLMVTMVARNVDAQCSINQLAGCANAVTSGAPPSVTCCAEVGAADPACFCKLLSGNSYPDAYVTNALLVPSKCGGAAEAKFKGRNCAGHVVP
;
A
#
# COMPACT_ATOMS: atom_id res chain seq x y z
N MET A 1 2.33 11.15 -46.73
CA MET A 1 1.76 10.04 -45.92
C MET A 1 2.75 9.44 -44.90
N ALA A 2 4.07 9.45 -45.14
CA ALA A 2 5.07 8.92 -44.21
C ALA A 2 5.22 9.76 -42.91
N GLU A 3 5.13 11.08 -43.01
CA GLU A 3 5.24 12.03 -41.89
C GLU A 3 4.12 11.83 -40.85
N VAL A 4 2.87 11.68 -41.32
CA VAL A 4 1.70 11.41 -40.47
C VAL A 4 1.81 10.05 -39.79
N LYS A 5 2.32 9.03 -40.49
CA LYS A 5 2.56 7.70 -39.91
C LYS A 5 3.60 7.74 -38.78
N ARG A 6 4.65 8.56 -38.92
CA ARG A 6 5.67 8.78 -37.87
C ARG A 6 5.10 9.51 -36.66
N LEU A 7 4.34 10.57 -36.88
CA LEU A 7 3.65 11.32 -35.83
C LEU A 7 2.66 10.44 -35.05
N VAL A 8 1.89 9.61 -35.74
CA VAL A 8 0.94 8.66 -35.12
C VAL A 8 1.68 7.58 -34.33
N LEU A 9 2.79 7.03 -34.85
CA LEU A 9 3.60 6.04 -34.12
C LEU A 9 4.26 6.63 -32.87
N LEU A 10 4.77 7.86 -32.94
CA LEU A 10 5.37 8.57 -31.81
C LEU A 10 4.34 8.89 -30.71
N SER A 11 3.14 9.31 -31.10
CA SER A 11 2.07 9.59 -30.14
C SER A 11 1.48 8.31 -29.53
N LEU A 12 1.36 7.22 -30.29
CA LEU A 12 1.00 5.91 -29.73
C LEU A 12 2.04 5.39 -28.74
N ALA A 13 3.33 5.54 -29.08
CA ALA A 13 4.43 5.15 -28.20
C ALA A 13 4.44 5.97 -26.91
N ALA A 14 4.21 7.29 -27.00
CA ALA A 14 4.10 8.16 -25.83
C ALA A 14 2.91 7.77 -24.94
N PHE A 15 1.75 7.48 -25.53
CA PHE A 15 0.57 7.00 -24.80
C PHE A 15 0.84 5.66 -24.09
N LEU A 16 1.51 4.72 -24.76
CA LEU A 16 1.91 3.44 -24.17
C LEU A 16 2.85 3.62 -22.97
N MET A 17 3.83 4.52 -23.07
CA MET A 17 4.74 4.84 -21.95
C MET A 17 4.00 5.41 -20.74
N VAL A 18 3.04 6.32 -20.95
CA VAL A 18 2.22 6.89 -19.86
C VAL A 18 1.38 5.81 -19.17
N THR A 19 0.86 4.83 -19.92
CA THR A 19 0.08 3.74 -19.32
C THR A 19 0.90 2.75 -18.50
N MET A 20 2.21 2.61 -18.74
CA MET A 20 3.08 1.74 -17.95
C MET A 20 3.40 2.33 -16.57
N VAL A 21 3.61 3.66 -16.47
CA VAL A 21 3.87 4.33 -15.19
C VAL A 21 2.66 4.24 -14.24
N ALA A 22 1.44 4.24 -14.77
CA ALA A 22 0.22 4.09 -14.00
C ALA A 22 0.02 2.68 -13.39
N ARG A 23 0.77 1.66 -13.84
CA ARG A 23 0.71 0.30 -13.28
C ARG A 23 1.59 0.12 -12.04
N ASN A 24 2.44 1.09 -11.73
CA ASN A 24 3.37 1.01 -10.60
C ASN A 24 2.72 1.46 -9.28
N VAL A 25 1.50 1.99 -9.34
CA VAL A 25 0.71 2.37 -8.15
C VAL A 25 0.30 1.14 -7.32
N ASP A 26 0.24 -0.05 -7.94
CA ASP A 26 -0.04 -1.31 -7.24
C ASP A 26 1.20 -1.91 -6.53
N ALA A 27 2.42 -1.46 -6.84
CA ALA A 27 3.63 -1.98 -6.18
C ALA A 27 3.78 -1.50 -4.71
N GLN A 28 2.97 -0.52 -4.29
CA GLN A 28 2.95 0.01 -2.92
C GLN A 28 1.90 -0.65 -2.02
N CYS A 29 1.23 -1.70 -2.51
CA CYS A 29 0.04 -2.24 -1.87
C CYS A 29 0.24 -3.43 -0.94
N SER A 30 1.49 -3.82 -0.68
CA SER A 30 1.80 -4.92 0.22
C SER A 30 2.45 -4.40 1.49
N ILE A 31 1.75 -4.46 2.62
CA ILE A 31 2.39 -4.43 3.95
C ILE A 31 3.42 -5.57 4.07
N ASN A 32 3.23 -6.68 3.34
CA ASN A 32 4.23 -7.75 3.22
C ASN A 32 5.49 -7.34 2.43
N GLN A 33 5.44 -6.25 1.66
CA GLN A 33 6.62 -5.60 1.04
C GLN A 33 7.24 -4.55 1.97
N LEU A 34 6.52 -4.08 3.00
CA LEU A 34 7.14 -3.37 4.11
C LEU A 34 7.87 -4.40 4.97
N ALA A 35 9.04 -4.84 4.49
CA ALA A 35 9.93 -5.75 5.22
C ALA A 35 10.19 -5.25 6.65
N GLY A 36 10.15 -3.93 6.88
CA GLY A 36 10.24 -3.31 8.19
C GLY A 36 9.03 -3.52 9.13
N CYS A 37 7.85 -3.83 8.60
CA CYS A 37 6.63 -4.10 9.37
C CYS A 37 6.38 -5.59 9.61
N ALA A 38 7.07 -6.49 8.90
CA ALA A 38 6.83 -7.93 8.97
C ALA A 38 6.82 -8.43 10.42
N ASN A 39 7.83 -8.06 11.22
CA ASN A 39 7.94 -8.48 12.61
C ASN A 39 6.83 -7.92 13.53
N ALA A 40 6.37 -6.69 13.24
CA ALA A 40 5.26 -6.08 13.96
C ALA A 40 3.94 -6.79 13.65
N VAL A 41 3.74 -7.20 12.40
CA VAL A 41 2.52 -7.86 11.96
C VAL A 41 2.50 -9.35 12.34
N THR A 42 3.61 -10.07 12.21
CA THR A 42 3.67 -11.50 12.55
C THR A 42 3.73 -11.76 14.05
N SER A 43 4.45 -10.93 14.80
CA SER A 43 4.78 -11.19 16.21
C SER A 43 4.18 -10.18 17.18
N GLY A 44 3.51 -9.12 16.69
CA GLY A 44 3.02 -8.03 17.53
C GLY A 44 4.14 -7.15 18.12
N ALA A 45 5.36 -7.29 17.60
CA ALA A 45 6.51 -6.50 18.03
C ALA A 45 6.30 -5.01 17.75
N PRO A 46 6.97 -4.10 18.47
CA PRO A 46 6.90 -2.68 18.17
C PRO A 46 7.38 -2.39 16.73
N PRO A 47 6.67 -1.55 15.95
CA PRO A 47 7.06 -1.22 14.59
C PRO A 47 8.35 -0.39 14.57
N SER A 48 9.23 -0.69 13.64
CA SER A 48 10.45 0.09 13.41
C SER A 48 10.12 1.47 12.85
N VAL A 49 11.02 2.45 13.01
CA VAL A 49 10.85 3.81 12.44
C VAL A 49 10.62 3.76 10.93
N THR A 50 11.32 2.87 10.22
CA THR A 50 11.12 2.63 8.78
C THR A 50 9.71 2.12 8.48
N CYS A 51 9.18 1.19 9.29
CA CYS A 51 7.80 0.71 9.13
C CYS A 51 6.80 1.87 9.24
N CYS A 52 6.97 2.73 10.24
CA CYS A 52 6.07 3.86 10.46
C CYS A 52 6.13 4.91 9.34
N ALA A 53 7.32 5.17 8.79
CA ALA A 53 7.47 6.08 7.65
C ALA A 53 6.75 5.52 6.40
N GLU A 54 6.95 4.23 6.11
CA GLU A 54 6.33 3.55 4.98
C GLU A 54 4.81 3.46 5.14
N VAL A 55 4.29 3.14 6.34
CA VAL A 55 2.85 3.12 6.61
C VAL A 55 2.25 4.52 6.47
N GLY A 56 2.91 5.57 6.95
CA GLY A 56 2.46 6.95 6.74
C GLY A 56 2.38 7.35 5.26
N ALA A 57 3.32 6.83 4.44
CA ALA A 57 3.33 7.04 3.00
C ALA A 57 2.29 6.17 2.27
N ALA A 58 1.96 4.98 2.78
CA ALA A 58 1.09 4.01 2.14
C ALA A 58 -0.34 4.52 1.89
N ASP A 59 -0.97 3.97 0.86
CA ASP A 59 -2.38 4.23 0.57
C ASP A 59 -3.29 3.37 1.46
N PRO A 60 -4.28 3.98 2.13
CA PRO A 60 -5.18 3.28 3.04
C PRO A 60 -6.08 2.26 2.36
N ALA A 61 -6.50 2.49 1.12
CA ALA A 61 -7.31 1.51 0.39
C ALA A 61 -6.50 0.24 0.13
N CYS A 62 -5.21 0.38 -0.13
CA CYS A 62 -4.33 -0.76 -0.37
C CYS A 62 -3.97 -1.55 0.87
N PHE A 63 -3.66 -0.86 1.97
CA PHE A 63 -3.50 -1.48 3.27
C PHE A 63 -4.73 -2.32 3.65
N CYS A 64 -5.93 -1.76 3.51
CA CYS A 64 -7.17 -2.49 3.80
C CYS A 64 -7.40 -3.67 2.86
N LYS A 65 -7.05 -3.53 1.57
CA LYS A 65 -7.15 -4.61 0.58
C LYS A 65 -6.23 -5.78 0.93
N LEU A 66 -5.07 -5.52 1.51
CA LEU A 66 -4.21 -6.60 1.99
C LEU A 66 -4.89 -7.42 3.10
N LEU A 67 -5.51 -6.73 4.07
CA LEU A 67 -6.21 -7.38 5.18
C LEU A 67 -7.48 -8.11 4.74
N SER A 68 -8.07 -7.71 3.60
CA SER A 68 -9.18 -8.43 2.98
C SER A 68 -8.79 -9.74 2.30
N GLY A 69 -7.49 -10.00 2.10
CA GLY A 69 -7.00 -11.25 1.54
C GLY A 69 -7.25 -12.41 2.48
N ASN A 70 -8.04 -13.39 2.05
CA ASN A 70 -8.60 -14.50 2.83
C ASN A 70 -7.58 -15.56 3.34
N SER A 71 -6.31 -15.17 3.50
CA SER A 71 -5.17 -16.09 3.75
C SER A 71 -4.32 -15.72 4.97
N TYR A 72 -4.68 -14.67 5.72
CA TYR A 72 -3.95 -14.29 6.93
C TYR A 72 -4.66 -14.80 8.20
N PRO A 73 -3.91 -15.30 9.19
CA PRO A 73 -4.49 -15.64 10.50
C PRO A 73 -4.98 -14.37 11.22
N ASP A 74 -6.01 -14.49 12.06
CA ASP A 74 -6.59 -13.35 12.81
C ASP A 74 -5.55 -12.54 13.61
N ALA A 75 -4.54 -13.22 14.16
CA ALA A 75 -3.44 -12.56 14.88
C ALA A 75 -2.65 -11.60 13.96
N TYR A 76 -2.41 -12.00 12.71
CA TYR A 76 -1.74 -11.16 11.71
C TYR A 76 -2.60 -9.94 11.40
N VAL A 77 -3.90 -10.14 11.16
CA VAL A 77 -4.84 -9.04 10.85
C VAL A 77 -4.92 -8.06 12.02
N THR A 78 -5.05 -8.57 13.24
CA THR A 78 -5.10 -7.76 14.47
C THR A 78 -3.84 -6.94 14.66
N ASN A 79 -2.66 -7.57 14.52
CA ASN A 79 -1.39 -6.88 14.66
C ASN A 79 -1.21 -5.82 13.56
N ALA A 80 -1.58 -6.12 12.32
CA ALA A 80 -1.51 -5.16 11.23
C ALA A 80 -2.37 -3.92 11.49
N LEU A 81 -3.62 -4.10 11.93
CA LEU A 81 -4.52 -3.00 12.28
C LEU A 81 -3.97 -2.11 13.39
N LEU A 82 -3.15 -2.67 14.29
CA LEU A 82 -2.52 -1.92 15.37
C LEU A 82 -1.29 -1.13 14.91
N VAL A 83 -0.64 -1.50 13.79
CA VAL A 83 0.60 -0.84 13.34
C VAL A 83 0.44 0.67 13.19
N PRO A 84 -0.58 1.22 12.49
CA PRO A 84 -0.72 2.68 12.36
C PRO A 84 -0.89 3.38 13.71
N SER A 85 -1.65 2.78 14.62
CA SER A 85 -1.90 3.29 15.98
C SER A 85 -0.63 3.23 16.84
N LYS A 86 0.19 2.19 16.69
CA LYS A 86 1.51 2.07 17.37
C LYS A 86 2.56 3.03 16.79
N CYS A 87 2.44 3.37 15.51
CA CYS A 87 3.33 4.32 14.84
C CYS A 87 3.01 5.78 15.14
N GLY A 88 1.74 6.10 15.42
CA GLY A 88 1.30 7.47 15.68
C GLY A 88 1.44 8.38 14.46
N GLY A 89 1.38 9.70 14.70
CA GLY A 89 1.70 10.73 13.71
C GLY A 89 0.90 10.61 12.41
N ALA A 90 1.61 10.69 11.28
CA ALA A 90 0.98 10.61 9.95
C ALA A 90 0.32 9.26 9.67
N ALA A 91 0.85 8.16 10.21
CA ALA A 91 0.25 6.84 10.06
C ALA A 91 -1.08 6.76 10.83
N GLU A 92 -1.08 7.11 12.13
CA GLU A 92 -2.33 7.11 12.90
C GLU A 92 -3.37 8.05 12.29
N ALA A 93 -2.99 9.30 11.98
CA ALA A 93 -3.91 10.29 11.42
C ALA A 93 -4.55 9.85 10.09
N LYS A 94 -3.81 9.07 9.29
CA LYS A 94 -4.29 8.61 7.98
C LYS A 94 -5.16 7.37 8.11
N PHE A 95 -4.98 6.53 9.12
CA PHE A 95 -5.65 5.21 9.20
C PHE A 95 -6.73 5.12 10.28
N LYS A 96 -6.64 5.88 11.36
CA LYS A 96 -7.56 5.85 12.49
C LYS A 96 -9.02 5.97 12.06
N GLY A 97 -9.85 5.04 12.53
CA GLY A 97 -11.29 5.00 12.24
C GLY A 97 -11.66 4.50 10.85
N ARG A 98 -10.70 4.12 10.00
CA ARG A 98 -11.04 3.50 8.71
C ARG A 98 -11.51 2.06 8.88
N ASN A 99 -12.45 1.67 8.04
CA ASN A 99 -12.89 0.30 7.91
C ASN A 99 -12.05 -0.42 6.84
N CYS A 100 -11.27 -1.40 7.28
CA CYS A 100 -10.57 -2.35 6.45
C CYS A 100 -11.27 -3.70 6.49
N ALA A 101 -12.06 -4.00 5.45
CA ALA A 101 -12.68 -5.33 5.25
C ALA A 101 -13.56 -5.81 6.41
N GLY A 102 -14.22 -4.90 7.13
CA GLY A 102 -15.03 -5.19 8.31
C GLY A 102 -14.33 -4.91 9.64
N HIS A 103 -13.02 -4.62 9.63
CA HIS A 103 -12.25 -4.27 10.81
C HIS A 103 -11.96 -2.77 10.86
N VAL A 104 -12.28 -2.13 11.97
CA VAL A 104 -11.97 -0.70 12.18
C VAL A 104 -10.55 -0.57 12.73
N VAL A 105 -9.74 0.28 12.10
CA VAL A 105 -8.42 0.65 12.62
C VAL A 105 -8.60 1.52 13.88
N PRO A 106 -8.03 1.12 15.03
CA PRO A 106 -8.17 1.85 16.30
C PRO A 106 -7.45 3.20 16.34
#